data_AF-A0A024P6Y6-F1
#
_entry.id   AF-A0A024P6Y6-F1
#
_cell.length_a   1.000
_cell.length_b   1.000
_cell.length_c   1.000
_cell.angle_alpha   90.00
_cell.angle_beta   90.00
_cell.angle_gamma   90.00
#
_symmetry.space_group_name_H-M   'P 1'
#
loop_
_entity.id
_entity.type
_entity.pdbx_description
1 polymer ?
#
loop_
_entity_poly.entity_id
_entity_poly.type
_entity_poly.pdbx_seq_one_letter_code
_entity_poly.pdbx_strand_id
1 'polypeptide(L)'
;MAIQVQETPNPNARKFTTESMIFQGDGSVSVMPGQTSEHKIMNDLMELDGVDNVFGFQNFITVNKLPQADWDELSDKVKSTLEEYGY
;
A
#
# COMPACT_ATOMS: atom_id res chain seq x y z
N MET A 1 10.24 -12.93 1.93
CA MET A 1 9.48 -12.24 2.98
C MET A 1 7.99 -12.55 2.77
N ALA A 2 7.16 -12.64 3.82
CA ALA A 2 5.75 -12.99 3.66
C ALA A 2 4.85 -11.74 3.76
N ILE A 3 4.37 -11.25 2.62
CA ILE A 3 3.36 -10.18 2.54
C ILE A 3 1.97 -10.84 2.61
N GLN A 4 1.22 -10.55 3.67
CA GLN A 4 -0.11 -11.07 3.88
C GLN A 4 -1.17 -10.09 3.37
N VAL A 5 -1.85 -10.47 2.29
CA VAL A 5 -2.94 -9.68 1.72
C VAL A 5 -4.25 -10.08 2.38
N GLN A 6 -4.92 -9.12 3.01
CA GLN A 6 -6.23 -9.26 3.60
C GLN A 6 -7.23 -8.44 2.81
N GLU A 7 -8.33 -9.11 2.44
CA GLU A 7 -9.46 -8.47 1.80
C GLU A 7 -10.24 -7.70 2.87
N THR A 8 -10.53 -6.44 2.57
CA THR A 8 -11.43 -5.65 3.41
C THR A 8 -12.86 -5.81 2.87
N PRO A 9 -13.90 -5.50 3.67
CA PRO A 9 -15.28 -5.48 3.15
C PRO A 9 -15.50 -4.50 1.98
N ASN A 10 -14.55 -3.59 1.74
CA ASN A 10 -14.54 -2.74 0.55
C ASN A 10 -13.81 -3.48 -0.60
N PRO A 11 -14.48 -3.84 -1.71
CA PRO A 11 -13.86 -4.53 -2.83
C PRO A 11 -12.75 -3.72 -3.51
N ASN A 12 -12.77 -2.41 -3.33
CA ASN A 12 -11.75 -1.49 -3.83
C ASN A 12 -10.57 -1.32 -2.88
N ALA A 13 -10.56 -1.94 -1.69
CA ALA A 13 -9.48 -1.80 -0.74
C ALA A 13 -8.92 -3.15 -0.28
N ARG A 14 -7.58 -3.27 -0.32
CA ARG A 14 -6.86 -4.42 0.24
C ARG A 14 -5.83 -3.96 1.23
N LYS A 15 -5.70 -4.74 2.30
CA LYS A 15 -4.73 -4.52 3.36
C LYS A 15 -3.55 -5.48 3.16
N PHE A 16 -2.38 -4.93 2.96
CA PHE A 16 -1.11 -5.64 2.86
C PHE A 16 -0.41 -5.54 4.20
N THR A 17 -0.29 -6.65 4.91
CA THR A 17 0.39 -6.73 6.20
C THR A 17 1.73 -7.39 5.99
N THR A 18 2.77 -6.82 6.57
CA THR A 18 4.14 -7.37 6.53
C THR A 18 4.56 -7.79 7.93
N GLU A 19 5.51 -8.72 8.01
CA GLU A 19 6.09 -9.14 9.29
C GLU A 19 7.04 -8.08 9.87
N SER A 20 7.61 -7.23 9.01
CA SER A 20 8.52 -6.14 9.36
C SER A 20 7.77 -4.82 9.60
N MET A 21 8.30 -3.96 10.48
CA MET A 21 7.77 -2.59 10.61
C MET A 21 8.13 -1.76 9.38
N ILE A 22 7.12 -1.27 8.67
CA ILE A 22 7.26 -0.39 7.50
C ILE A 22 7.41 1.06 7.95
N PHE A 23 6.62 1.44 8.97
CA PHE A 23 6.60 2.78 9.55
C PHE A 23 7.31 2.74 10.91
N GLN A 24 8.37 3.52 11.05
CA GLN A 24 9.07 3.66 12.33
C GLN A 24 8.30 4.68 13.20
N GLY A 25 7.56 4.18 14.19
CA GLY A 25 6.83 4.97 15.19
C GLY A 25 5.32 4.67 15.25
N ASP A 26 4.59 5.42 16.08
CA ASP A 26 3.12 5.35 16.21
C ASP A 26 2.37 6.16 15.13
N GLY A 27 3.08 6.64 14.12
CA GLY A 27 2.50 7.44 13.03
C GLY A 27 1.69 6.57 12.06
N SER A 28 0.43 6.94 11.84
CA SER A 28 -0.29 6.56 10.62
C SER A 28 0.04 7.55 9.53
N VAL A 29 0.21 7.03 8.33
CA VAL A 29 0.57 7.80 7.16
C VAL A 29 -0.55 7.57 6.14
N SER A 30 -1.11 8.64 5.61
CA SER A 30 -2.11 8.57 4.54
C SER A 30 -1.66 9.43 3.38
N VAL A 31 -1.64 8.86 2.19
CA VAL A 31 -1.25 9.54 0.95
C VAL A 31 -2.42 9.49 0.01
N MET A 32 -2.92 10.69 -0.29
CA MET A 32 -3.95 10.91 -1.30
C MET A 32 -3.28 11.35 -2.61
N PRO A 33 -4.00 11.28 -3.75
CA PRO A 33 -3.48 11.73 -5.03
C PRO A 33 -3.01 13.17 -4.95
N GLY A 34 -1.74 13.40 -5.27
CA GLY A 34 -1.10 14.72 -5.20
C GLY A 34 -0.50 15.11 -3.84
N GLN A 35 -0.56 14.22 -2.83
CA GLN A 35 0.24 14.36 -1.62
C GLN A 35 1.51 13.53 -1.71
N THR A 36 2.55 14.00 -1.02
CA THR A 36 3.82 13.29 -0.87
C THR A 36 4.04 12.93 0.59
N SER A 37 4.34 11.66 0.86
CA SER A 37 4.76 11.19 2.17
C SER A 37 6.26 11.20 2.37
N GLU A 38 6.69 11.24 3.63
CA GLU A 38 8.09 11.01 4.01
C GLU A 38 8.55 9.58 3.66
N HIS A 39 7.61 8.63 3.61
CA HIS A 39 7.87 7.25 3.21
C HIS A 39 7.81 7.10 1.70
N LYS A 40 8.97 6.82 1.08
CA LYS A 40 9.06 6.61 -0.37
C LYS A 40 8.17 5.47 -0.87
N ILE A 41 8.01 4.39 -0.08
CA ILE A 41 7.10 3.28 -0.42
C ILE A 41 5.65 3.77 -0.61
N MET A 42 5.20 4.73 0.17
CA MET A 42 3.83 5.28 0.04
C MET A 42 3.68 6.12 -1.22
N ASN A 43 4.72 6.87 -1.60
CA ASN A 43 4.73 7.62 -2.85
C ASN A 43 4.73 6.69 -4.06
N ASP A 44 5.56 5.64 -4.03
CA ASP A 44 5.66 4.65 -5.11
C ASP A 44 4.33 3.92 -5.32
N LEU A 45 3.67 3.52 -4.23
CA LEU A 45 2.33 2.96 -4.26
C LEU A 45 1.27 3.95 -4.77
N MET A 46 1.40 5.24 -4.46
CA MET A 46 0.51 6.30 -4.95
C MET A 46 0.74 6.61 -6.44
N GLU A 47 1.96 6.41 -6.95
CA GLU A 47 2.31 6.55 -8.37
C GLU A 47 1.80 5.38 -9.23
N LEU A 48 1.32 4.30 -8.61
CA LEU A 48 0.73 3.18 -9.32
C LEU A 48 -0.57 3.62 -10.02
N ASP A 49 -0.60 3.40 -11.33
CA ASP A 49 -1.81 3.64 -12.12
C ASP A 49 -2.96 2.76 -11.60
N GLY A 50 -4.06 3.41 -11.22
CA GLY A 50 -5.19 2.74 -10.61
C GLY A 50 -5.27 2.81 -9.09
N VAL A 51 -4.33 3.47 -8.40
CA VAL A 51 -4.43 3.72 -6.95
C VAL A 51 -5.18 5.02 -6.67
N ASP A 52 -6.21 4.92 -5.82
CA ASP A 52 -7.01 6.05 -5.37
C ASP A 52 -6.44 6.66 -4.08
N ASN A 53 -6.01 5.83 -3.13
CA ASN A 53 -5.50 6.29 -1.84
C ASN A 53 -4.66 5.19 -1.18
N VAL A 54 -3.61 5.58 -0.45
CA VAL A 54 -2.75 4.66 0.28
C VAL A 54 -2.72 5.05 1.76
N PHE A 55 -2.95 4.07 2.62
CA PHE A 55 -2.94 4.25 4.06
C PHE A 55 -1.97 3.26 4.70
N GLY A 56 -0.95 3.74 5.37
CA GLY A 56 0.07 2.94 6.04
C GLY A 56 0.01 3.13 7.56
N PHE A 57 0.18 2.05 8.31
CA PHE A 57 0.28 2.09 9.76
C PHE A 57 1.12 0.95 10.29
N GLN A 58 2.14 1.27 11.09
CA GLN A 58 3.07 0.33 11.71
C GLN A 58 3.68 -0.67 10.71
N ASN A 59 3.09 -1.86 10.58
CA ASN A 59 3.54 -2.96 9.72
C ASN A 59 2.54 -3.34 8.62
N PHE A 60 1.51 -2.53 8.38
CA PHE A 60 0.56 -2.76 7.29
C PHE A 60 0.30 -1.52 6.44
N ILE A 61 -0.08 -1.76 5.19
CA ILE A 61 -0.52 -0.77 4.23
C ILE A 61 -1.86 -1.20 3.64
N THR A 62 -2.88 -0.37 3.77
CA THR A 62 -4.12 -0.47 3.02
C THR A 62 -4.00 0.34 1.74
N VAL A 63 -4.19 -0.31 0.60
CA VAL A 63 -4.25 0.35 -0.70
C VAL A 63 -5.70 0.35 -1.15
N ASN A 64 -6.22 1.53 -1.49
CA ASN A 64 -7.47 1.69 -2.19
C ASN A 64 -7.17 1.89 -3.67
N LYS A 65 -7.78 1.06 -4.49
CA LYS A 65 -7.74 1.20 -5.95
C LYS A 65 -8.96 1.96 -6.46
N LEU A 66 -8.84 2.52 -7.65
CA LEU A 66 -9.93 3.04 -8.43
C LEU A 66 -10.83 1.89 -8.90
N PRO A 67 -12.15 2.12 -9.06
CA PRO A 67 -13.10 1.09 -9.51
C PRO A 67 -12.80 0.55 -10.92
N GLN A 68 -12.05 1.31 -11.72
CA GLN A 68 -11.61 0.95 -13.07
C GLN A 68 -10.29 0.18 -13.11
N ALA A 69 -9.60 0.03 -11.99
CA ALA A 69 -8.30 -0.62 -11.90
C ALA A 69 -8.44 -2.10 -11.52
N ASP A 70 -7.49 -2.93 -11.96
CA ASP A 70 -7.48 -4.36 -11.67
C ASP A 70 -6.55 -4.71 -10.50
N TRP A 71 -7.04 -5.56 -9.60
CA TRP A 71 -6.24 -6.00 -8.45
C TRP A 71 -5.14 -6.98 -8.85
N ASP A 72 -5.25 -7.62 -10.00
CA ASP A 72 -4.23 -8.56 -10.51
C ASP A 72 -2.91 -7.84 -10.73
N GLU A 73 -2.92 -6.79 -11.55
CA GLU A 73 -1.75 -5.94 -11.79
C GLU A 73 -1.35 -5.14 -10.56
N LEU A 74 -2.32 -4.59 -9.84
CA LEU A 74 -2.05 -3.68 -8.73
C LEU A 74 -1.47 -4.44 -7.51
N SER A 75 -1.93 -5.66 -7.24
CA SER A 75 -1.34 -6.48 -6.17
C SER A 75 0.09 -6.90 -6.50
N ASP A 76 0.38 -7.20 -7.77
CA ASP A 76 1.73 -7.57 -8.20
C ASP A 76 2.70 -6.39 -8.05
N LYS A 77 2.29 -5.20 -8.49
CA LYS A 77 3.06 -3.96 -8.30
C LYS A 77 3.26 -3.63 -6.81
N VAL A 78 2.21 -3.69 -5.99
CA VAL A 78 2.30 -3.44 -4.54
C VAL A 78 3.29 -4.39 -3.87
N LYS A 79 3.23 -5.69 -4.20
CA LYS A 79 4.18 -6.68 -3.68
C LYS A 79 5.59 -6.38 -4.14
N SER A 80 5.78 -6.11 -5.43
CA SER A 80 7.09 -5.78 -5.98
C SER A 80 7.71 -4.56 -5.30
N THR A 81 6.92 -3.49 -5.06
CA THR A 81 7.37 -2.33 -4.29
C THR A 81 7.74 -2.74 -2.86
N LEU A 82 6.89 -3.47 -2.14
CA LEU A 82 7.19 -3.92 -0.77
C LEU A 82 8.48 -4.75 -0.70
N GLU A 83 8.67 -5.69 -1.64
CA GLU A 83 9.86 -6.52 -1.75
C GLU A 83 11.12 -5.71 -2.09
N GLU A 84 11.01 -4.67 -2.94
CA GLU A 84 12.15 -3.80 -3.28
C GLU A 84 12.68 -3.03 -2.06
N TYR A 85 11.79 -2.66 -1.15
CA TYR A 85 12.16 -2.03 0.13
C TYR A 85 12.62 -3.04 1.19
N GLY A 86 12.56 -4.34 0.89
CA GLY A 86 13.02 -5.41 1.78
C GLY A 86 12.01 -5.83 2.85
N TYR A 87 10.71 -5.58 2.64
CA TYR A 87 9.63 -5.98 3.54
C TYR A 87 8.99 -7.32 3.18
#